data_AF-A0A2T8IC83-F1
#
_entry.id   AF-A0A2T8IC83-F1
#
_cell.length_a   1.000
_cell.length_b   1.000
_cell.length_c   1.000
_cell.angle_alpha   90.00
_cell.angle_beta   90.00
_cell.angle_gamma   90.00
#
_symmetry.space_group_name_H-M   'P 1'
#
loop_
_entity.id
_entity.type
_entity.pdbx_description
1 polymer ?
#
loop_
_entity_poly.entity_id
_entity_poly.type
_entity_poly.pdbx_seq_one_letter_code
_entity_poly.pdbx_strand_id
1 'polypeptide(L)'
;MQPDPATPPAGGTAASVSPPPPSSSLIFLGTGCSGALPDTRCLIRPGAPPCHVCSMGLSLPPDQNPNYRLNTSLLIEYYCHDDGTHMYILIDIGKTFREQVLRWFVHHKVPSVDSIILTHEHADAVLGLDEVWVVQPRNDRNKSEQIPIFLTQFTMDSVARRFPYLVEQKPEDGDEDAQAAKIDWKIIEEDVDKPFVASGLEFVPLPVMHGEGYICLGFLFGRRARVAYLSDVSRFLPKTEHAISKSGAGQLDLLILEANALHGVGDAFSTHLTLISRCYQEDSS
;
A
#
# COMPACT_ATOMS: atom_id res chain seq x y z
N MET A 1 39.23 -35.45 -48.31
CA MET A 1 37.85 -35.90 -48.01
C MET A 1 37.55 -35.57 -46.55
N GLN A 2 36.98 -34.39 -46.32
CA GLN A 2 36.32 -34.04 -45.06
C GLN A 2 34.81 -34.02 -45.36
N PRO A 3 33.95 -34.64 -44.54
CA PRO A 3 32.51 -34.62 -44.75
C PRO A 3 31.89 -33.32 -44.22
N ASP A 4 30.83 -32.91 -44.92
CA ASP A 4 29.95 -31.75 -44.67
C ASP A 4 29.04 -31.91 -43.41
N PRO A 5 28.36 -30.83 -42.97
CA PRO A 5 27.93 -30.63 -41.58
C PRO A 5 26.59 -31.29 -41.24
N ALA A 6 26.43 -31.70 -39.97
CA ALA A 6 25.18 -32.21 -39.44
C ALA A 6 24.17 -31.08 -39.17
N THR A 7 22.99 -31.21 -39.77
CA THR A 7 21.82 -30.35 -39.57
C THR A 7 21.18 -30.63 -38.19
N PRO A 8 20.80 -29.62 -37.38
CA PRO A 8 20.01 -29.84 -36.19
C PRO A 8 18.53 -30.08 -36.55
N PRO A 9 17.78 -30.89 -35.77
CA PRO A 9 16.40 -31.22 -36.09
C PRO A 9 15.46 -30.03 -35.87
N ALA A 10 14.45 -29.95 -36.73
CA ALA A 10 13.43 -28.90 -36.77
C ALA A 10 12.41 -29.02 -35.62
N GLY A 11 12.15 -27.89 -34.97
CA GLY A 11 10.81 -27.40 -34.64
C GLY A 11 9.91 -28.27 -33.77
N GLY A 12 10.11 -28.23 -32.45
CA GLY A 12 9.00 -28.38 -31.50
C GLY A 12 8.31 -27.03 -31.35
N THR A 13 7.09 -26.89 -31.87
CA THR A 13 6.26 -25.70 -31.65
C THR A 13 5.90 -25.62 -30.17
N ALA A 14 6.58 -24.72 -29.44
CA ALA A 14 6.14 -24.30 -28.12
C ALA A 14 4.72 -23.75 -28.27
N ALA A 15 3.75 -24.43 -27.63
CA ALA A 15 2.39 -23.92 -27.53
C ALA A 15 2.47 -22.51 -26.96
N SER A 16 2.08 -21.52 -27.77
CA SER A 16 1.95 -20.14 -27.31
C SER A 16 0.84 -20.12 -26.27
N VAL A 17 1.23 -20.13 -25.00
CA VAL A 17 0.32 -19.84 -23.91
C VAL A 17 -0.08 -18.39 -24.12
N SER A 18 -1.31 -18.18 -24.59
CA SER A 18 -1.90 -16.85 -24.69
C SER A 18 -1.76 -16.18 -23.32
N PRO A 19 -1.26 -14.93 -23.24
CA PRO A 19 -1.17 -14.23 -21.98
C PRO A 19 -2.54 -14.23 -21.30
N PRO A 20 -2.58 -14.34 -19.96
CA PRO A 20 -3.84 -14.25 -19.24
C PRO A 20 -4.55 -12.94 -19.62
N PRO A 21 -5.89 -12.93 -19.64
CA PRO A 21 -6.62 -11.72 -19.96
C PRO A 21 -6.21 -10.61 -19.00
N PRO A 22 -6.15 -9.35 -19.47
CA PRO A 22 -5.73 -8.25 -18.63
C PRO A 22 -6.64 -8.14 -17.40
N SER A 23 -6.03 -8.20 -16.22
CA SER A 23 -6.71 -8.27 -14.94
C SER A 23 -6.17 -7.20 -14.00
N SER A 24 -7.06 -6.62 -13.19
CA SER A 24 -6.66 -5.77 -12.06
C SER A 24 -6.23 -6.64 -10.88
N SER A 25 -5.27 -6.14 -10.10
CA SER A 25 -4.65 -6.84 -8.97
C SER A 25 -4.54 -5.93 -7.75
N LEU A 26 -4.65 -6.53 -6.57
CA LEU A 26 -4.30 -5.92 -5.29
C LEU A 26 -3.03 -6.61 -4.77
N ILE A 27 -1.93 -5.88 -4.67
CA ILE A 27 -0.63 -6.40 -4.26
C ILE A 27 -0.28 -5.82 -2.89
N PHE A 28 -0.28 -6.67 -1.88
CA PHE A 28 0.10 -6.29 -0.52
C PHE A 28 1.61 -6.17 -0.41
N LEU A 29 2.11 -4.94 -0.40
CA LEU A 29 3.55 -4.68 -0.32
C LEU A 29 4.09 -4.89 1.11
N GLY A 30 3.23 -4.71 2.11
CA GLY A 30 3.48 -5.11 3.48
C GLY A 30 2.19 -5.29 4.26
N THR A 31 2.30 -6.06 5.33
CA THR A 31 1.19 -6.48 6.21
C THR A 31 1.64 -6.53 7.68
N GLY A 32 2.72 -5.82 8.00
CA GLY A 32 3.26 -5.66 9.33
C GLY A 32 2.78 -4.38 9.99
N CYS A 33 2.87 -4.31 11.31
CA CYS A 33 2.58 -3.08 12.06
C CYS A 33 3.65 -2.00 11.82
N SER A 34 3.54 -0.87 12.51
CA SER A 34 4.52 0.21 12.43
C SER A 34 5.97 -0.24 12.63
N GLY A 35 6.21 -1.24 13.48
CA GLY A 35 7.54 -1.81 13.73
C GLY A 35 8.08 -2.74 12.64
N ALA A 36 7.26 -3.14 11.65
CA ALA A 36 7.47 -4.31 10.79
C ALA A 36 7.64 -5.62 11.60
N LEU A 37 7.71 -6.76 10.90
CA LEU A 37 8.02 -8.06 11.51
C LEU A 37 9.17 -8.74 10.76
N PRO A 38 10.12 -9.38 11.48
CA PRO A 38 10.23 -9.49 12.94
C PRO A 38 10.43 -8.16 13.68
N ASP A 39 9.92 -8.07 14.91
CA ASP A 39 10.31 -6.98 15.81
C ASP A 39 11.78 -7.19 16.20
N THR A 40 12.63 -6.27 15.74
CA THR A 40 14.08 -6.35 15.96
C THR A 40 14.45 -6.44 17.43
N ARG A 41 13.66 -5.86 18.34
CA ARG A 41 13.86 -5.94 19.80
C ARG A 41 13.75 -7.36 20.32
N CYS A 42 12.80 -8.14 19.79
CA CYS A 42 12.65 -9.56 20.12
C CYS A 42 13.87 -10.40 19.68
N LEU A 43 14.61 -9.93 18.67
CA LEU A 43 15.78 -10.63 18.14
C LEU A 43 17.06 -10.27 18.90
N ILE A 44 17.28 -8.98 19.16
CA ILE A 44 18.49 -8.51 19.87
C ILE A 44 18.40 -8.74 21.39
N ARG A 45 17.19 -8.86 21.94
CA ARG A 45 16.93 -9.16 23.36
C ARG A 45 15.84 -10.23 23.45
N PRO A 46 16.17 -11.50 23.14
CA PRO A 46 15.18 -12.58 23.17
C PRO A 46 14.56 -12.75 24.56
N GLY A 47 13.23 -12.84 24.60
CA GLY A 47 12.52 -13.25 25.81
C GLY A 47 12.77 -14.72 26.17
N ALA A 48 12.25 -15.13 27.32
CA ALA A 48 12.22 -16.53 27.76
C ALA A 48 10.77 -16.94 28.07
N PRO A 49 10.06 -17.60 27.13
CA PRO A 49 10.55 -18.09 25.83
C PRO A 49 10.70 -16.97 24.77
N PRO A 50 11.51 -17.19 23.71
CA PRO A 50 11.60 -16.26 22.57
C PRO A 50 10.24 -16.08 21.86
N CYS A 51 10.02 -14.91 21.26
CA CYS A 51 8.82 -14.65 20.49
C CYS A 51 8.75 -15.56 19.26
N HIS A 52 7.80 -16.49 19.25
CA HIS A 52 7.66 -17.50 18.20
C HIS A 52 7.53 -16.89 16.79
N VAL A 53 6.70 -15.85 16.64
CA VAL A 53 6.46 -15.18 15.35
C VAL A 53 7.74 -14.51 14.83
N CYS A 54 8.48 -13.82 15.70
CA CYS A 54 9.74 -13.18 15.30
C CYS A 54 10.82 -14.20 14.92
N SER A 55 10.87 -15.35 15.61
CA SER A 55 11.75 -16.45 15.23
C SER A 55 11.39 -17.04 13.86
N MET A 56 10.09 -17.25 13.59
CA MET A 56 9.64 -17.70 12.27
C MET A 56 9.93 -16.67 11.16
N GLY A 57 9.85 -15.38 11.46
CA GLY A 57 10.18 -14.34 10.48
C GLY A 57 11.64 -14.34 10.03
N LEU A 58 12.52 -15.14 10.64
CA LEU A 58 13.89 -15.37 10.19
C LEU A 58 14.17 -16.80 9.70
N SER A 59 13.18 -17.71 9.70
CA SER A 59 13.42 -19.11 9.33
C SER A 59 13.55 -19.36 7.83
N LEU A 60 13.08 -18.41 7.01
CA LEU A 60 13.14 -18.45 5.55
C LEU A 60 13.66 -17.10 5.02
N PRO A 61 14.24 -17.07 3.80
CA PRO A 61 14.55 -15.83 3.10
C PRO A 61 13.33 -14.88 3.03
N PRO A 62 13.52 -13.55 3.15
CA PRO A 62 12.41 -12.60 3.24
C PRO A 62 11.37 -12.73 2.12
N ASP A 63 11.81 -12.97 0.88
CA ASP A 63 10.96 -13.16 -0.31
C ASP A 63 10.02 -14.38 -0.23
N GLN A 64 10.36 -15.36 0.60
CA GLN A 64 9.60 -16.61 0.80
C GLN A 64 8.99 -16.73 2.19
N ASN A 65 9.14 -15.71 3.03
CA ASN A 65 8.76 -15.78 4.43
C ASN A 65 7.48 -14.96 4.73
N PRO A 66 6.32 -15.60 4.95
CA PRO A 66 5.08 -14.89 5.26
C PRO A 66 5.09 -14.20 6.64
N ASN A 67 6.06 -14.52 7.50
CA ASN A 67 6.25 -13.90 8.81
C ASN A 67 7.30 -12.77 8.77
N TYR A 68 7.93 -12.53 7.62
CA TYR A 68 8.73 -11.33 7.37
C TYR A 68 7.85 -10.28 6.68
N ARG A 69 7.30 -9.36 7.48
CA ARG A 69 6.27 -8.41 7.04
C ARG A 69 6.78 -6.98 7.12
N LEU A 70 6.76 -6.30 5.98
CA LEU A 70 7.10 -4.89 5.84
C LEU A 70 5.98 -3.99 6.39
N ASN A 71 6.21 -2.68 6.50
CA ASN A 71 5.13 -1.75 6.87
C ASN A 71 3.95 -1.88 5.91
N THR A 72 2.74 -1.74 6.46
CA THR A 72 1.50 -1.85 5.71
C THR A 72 1.48 -0.89 4.53
N SER A 73 1.19 -1.42 3.35
CA SER A 73 1.11 -0.68 2.10
C SER A 73 0.45 -1.57 1.04
N LEU A 74 -0.33 -0.95 0.17
CA LEU A 74 -1.09 -1.62 -0.88
C LEU A 74 -0.78 -0.98 -2.24
N LEU A 75 -0.40 -1.82 -3.21
CA LEU A 75 -0.35 -1.41 -4.61
C LEU A 75 -1.59 -1.92 -5.33
N ILE A 76 -2.35 -0.98 -5.89
CA ILE A 76 -3.48 -1.26 -6.76
C ILE A 76 -2.97 -1.19 -8.19
N GLU A 77 -2.97 -2.32 -8.88
CA GLU A 77 -2.81 -2.39 -10.33
C GLU A 77 -4.20 -2.51 -10.93
N TYR A 78 -4.59 -1.61 -11.83
CA TYR A 78 -5.84 -1.79 -12.54
C TYR A 78 -5.69 -1.55 -14.03
N TYR A 79 -6.37 -2.40 -14.80
CA TYR A 79 -6.36 -2.34 -16.25
C TYR A 79 -7.46 -1.41 -16.76
N CYS A 80 -7.07 -0.37 -17.49
CA CYS A 80 -7.99 0.50 -18.20
C CYS A 80 -8.39 -0.16 -19.53
N HIS A 81 -9.65 -0.57 -19.65
CA HIS A 81 -10.14 -1.21 -20.88
C HIS A 81 -10.26 -0.24 -22.06
N ASP A 82 -10.34 1.07 -21.80
CA ASP A 82 -10.59 2.09 -22.84
C ASP A 82 -9.33 2.37 -23.67
N ASP A 83 -8.15 2.38 -23.06
CA ASP A 83 -6.85 2.62 -23.71
C ASP A 83 -5.88 1.43 -23.64
N GLY A 84 -6.25 0.36 -22.93
CA GLY A 84 -5.47 -0.86 -22.80
C GLY A 84 -4.24 -0.73 -21.90
N THR A 85 -4.17 0.29 -21.05
CA THR A 85 -3.04 0.56 -20.17
C THR A 85 -3.23 0.03 -18.74
N HIS A 86 -2.12 -0.21 -18.05
CA HIS A 86 -2.11 -0.53 -16.62
C HIS A 86 -1.80 0.74 -15.84
N MET A 87 -2.60 1.00 -14.80
CA MET A 87 -2.40 2.07 -13.85
C MET A 87 -2.01 1.50 -12.49
N TYR A 88 -1.10 2.18 -11.81
CA TYR A 88 -0.51 1.77 -10.54
C TYR A 88 -0.72 2.85 -9.49
N ILE A 89 -1.51 2.54 -8.46
CA ILE A 89 -1.80 3.46 -7.35
C ILE A 89 -1.26 2.85 -6.06
N LEU A 90 -0.39 3.59 -5.38
CA LEU A 90 0.21 3.15 -4.12
C LEU A 90 -0.54 3.78 -2.93
N ILE A 91 -0.96 2.97 -1.97
CA ILE A 91 -1.44 3.45 -0.66
C ILE A 91 -0.31 3.25 0.35
N ASP A 92 0.12 4.36 0.94
CA ASP A 92 1.21 4.51 1.90
C ASP A 92 2.60 4.13 1.37
N ILE A 93 3.59 4.91 1.82
CA ILE A 93 5.01 4.77 1.48
C ILE A 93 5.86 4.89 2.75
N GLY A 94 5.85 3.81 3.53
CA GLY A 94 6.56 3.71 4.80
C GLY A 94 8.07 3.59 4.71
N LYS A 95 8.73 3.55 5.87
CA LYS A 95 10.19 3.37 6.00
C LYS A 95 10.74 2.07 5.37
N THR A 96 9.90 1.07 5.10
CA THR A 96 10.31 -0.17 4.42
C THR A 96 10.18 -0.13 2.89
N PHE A 97 9.88 1.03 2.30
CA PHE A 97 9.57 1.17 0.86
C PHE A 97 10.65 0.60 -0.06
N ARG A 98 11.94 0.88 0.21
CA ARG A 98 13.05 0.31 -0.54
C ARG A 98 12.93 -1.20 -0.75
N GLU A 99 12.63 -1.91 0.32
CA GLU A 99 12.53 -3.36 0.29
C GLU A 99 11.25 -3.82 -0.41
N GLN A 100 10.15 -3.06 -0.26
CA GLN A 100 8.91 -3.30 -1.02
C GLN A 100 9.16 -3.23 -2.53
N VAL A 101 9.94 -2.25 -3.00
CA VAL A 101 10.35 -2.14 -4.40
C VAL A 101 11.17 -3.36 -4.82
N LEU A 102 12.24 -3.68 -4.07
CA LEU A 102 13.12 -4.80 -4.40
C LEU A 102 12.40 -6.15 -4.45
N ARG A 103 11.45 -6.38 -3.54
CA ARG A 103 10.72 -7.65 -3.44
C ARG A 103 9.56 -7.73 -4.41
N TRP A 104 8.69 -6.73 -4.41
CA TRP A 104 7.38 -6.84 -5.04
C TRP A 104 7.33 -6.15 -6.40
N PHE A 105 7.95 -4.98 -6.55
CA PHE A 105 7.93 -4.29 -7.85
C PHE A 105 8.74 -5.08 -8.87
N VAL A 106 9.90 -5.60 -8.47
CA VAL A 106 10.71 -6.48 -9.34
C VAL A 106 9.97 -7.78 -9.67
N HIS A 107 9.35 -8.41 -8.68
CA HIS A 107 8.63 -9.68 -8.88
C HIS A 107 7.41 -9.53 -9.80
N HIS A 108 6.60 -8.50 -9.56
CA HIS A 108 5.38 -8.21 -10.34
C HIS A 108 5.66 -7.36 -11.59
N LYS A 109 6.91 -6.98 -11.85
CA LYS A 109 7.35 -6.16 -12.99
C LYS A 109 6.61 -4.81 -13.07
N VAL A 110 6.41 -4.18 -11.92
CA VAL A 110 5.79 -2.85 -11.80
C VAL A 110 6.77 -1.81 -12.34
N PRO A 111 6.42 -1.06 -13.41
CA PRO A 111 7.34 -0.15 -14.07
C PRO A 111 7.49 1.20 -13.34
N SER A 112 6.40 1.68 -12.74
CA SER A 112 6.28 3.00 -12.10
C SER A 112 4.99 3.05 -11.27
N VAL A 113 4.76 4.18 -10.59
CA VAL A 113 3.53 4.49 -9.85
C VAL A 113 2.94 5.78 -10.41
N ASP A 114 1.65 5.76 -10.74
CA ASP A 114 0.93 6.89 -11.33
C ASP A 114 0.37 7.85 -10.29
N SER A 115 0.06 7.37 -9.09
CA SER A 115 -0.32 8.20 -7.95
C SER A 115 -0.07 7.52 -6.61
N ILE A 116 0.12 8.32 -5.57
CA ILE A 116 0.26 7.84 -4.19
C ILE A 116 -0.86 8.43 -3.34
N ILE A 117 -1.40 7.65 -2.41
CA ILE A 117 -2.38 8.08 -1.42
C ILE A 117 -1.80 7.80 -0.04
N LEU A 118 -1.74 8.82 0.82
CA LEU A 118 -1.28 8.68 2.20
C LEU A 118 -2.49 8.62 3.13
N THR A 119 -2.58 7.56 3.94
CA THR A 119 -3.66 7.36 4.90
C THR A 119 -3.54 8.31 6.08
N HIS A 120 -2.31 8.54 6.54
CA HIS A 120 -1.99 9.35 7.71
C HIS A 120 -0.50 9.71 7.78
N GLU A 121 -0.09 10.46 8.79
CA GLU A 121 1.25 11.06 8.85
C GLU A 121 2.28 10.26 9.65
N HIS A 122 1.96 9.09 10.21
CA HIS A 122 2.93 8.32 10.97
C HIS A 122 4.09 7.77 10.12
N ALA A 123 5.15 7.37 10.81
CA ALA A 123 6.42 7.04 10.19
C ALA A 123 6.35 5.86 9.21
N ASP A 124 5.53 4.87 9.53
CA ASP A 124 5.24 3.70 8.72
C ASP A 124 4.35 3.97 7.51
N ALA A 125 3.72 5.16 7.42
CA ALA A 125 2.97 5.58 6.25
C ALA A 125 3.73 6.54 5.32
N VAL A 126 4.69 7.33 5.84
CA VAL A 126 5.29 8.44 5.07
C VAL A 126 6.81 8.50 4.99
N LEU A 127 7.58 7.73 5.79
CA LEU A 127 9.05 7.90 5.81
C LEU A 127 9.78 7.36 4.57
N GLY A 128 9.09 6.71 3.64
CA GLY A 128 9.63 6.33 2.33
C GLY A 128 9.49 7.44 1.28
N LEU A 129 8.89 8.60 1.61
CA LEU A 129 8.68 9.70 0.66
C LEU A 129 9.97 10.18 -0.03
N ASP A 130 11.12 10.06 0.64
CA ASP A 130 12.43 10.42 0.09
C ASP A 130 12.84 9.55 -1.11
N GLU A 131 12.30 8.33 -1.23
CA GLU A 131 12.60 7.38 -2.32
C GLU A 131 11.55 7.38 -3.44
N VAL A 132 10.55 8.28 -3.42
CA VAL A 132 9.47 8.35 -4.45
C VAL A 132 10.03 8.53 -5.87
N TRP A 133 11.19 9.16 -6.03
CA TRP A 133 11.85 9.33 -7.32
C TRP A 133 12.19 8.02 -8.03
N VAL A 134 12.32 6.91 -7.30
CA VAL A 134 12.62 5.58 -7.85
C VAL A 134 11.46 5.04 -8.69
N VAL A 135 10.22 5.41 -8.35
CA VAL A 135 9.00 4.90 -8.98
C VAL A 135 8.25 5.94 -9.81
N GLN A 136 8.82 7.14 -9.98
CA GLN A 136 8.23 8.18 -10.81
C GLN A 136 8.23 7.79 -12.29
N PRO A 137 7.11 7.98 -13.01
CA PRO A 137 7.06 7.82 -14.45
C PRO A 137 8.09 8.72 -15.13
N ARG A 138 8.82 8.15 -16.10
CA ARG A 138 9.75 8.89 -16.96
C ARG A 138 9.19 8.90 -18.37
N ASN A 139 9.13 10.08 -18.98
CA ASN A 139 8.79 10.19 -20.40
C ASN A 139 9.99 9.91 -21.30
N ASP A 140 9.74 9.80 -22.61
CA ASP A 140 10.75 9.49 -23.66
C ASP A 140 11.96 10.46 -23.70
N ARG A 141 11.87 11.60 -23.02
CA ARG A 141 12.95 12.59 -22.90
C ARG A 141 13.69 12.50 -21.56
N ASN A 142 13.51 11.41 -20.81
CA ASN A 142 14.01 11.21 -19.44
C ASN A 142 13.60 12.32 -18.45
N LYS A 143 12.52 13.06 -18.73
CA LYS A 143 12.00 14.04 -17.77
C LYS A 143 11.03 13.32 -16.85
N SER A 144 11.31 13.37 -15.54
CA SER A 144 10.36 12.92 -14.52
C SER A 144 9.10 13.78 -14.59
N GLU A 145 7.96 13.11 -14.67
CA GLU A 145 6.65 13.75 -14.52
C GLU A 145 6.35 13.94 -13.03
N GLN A 146 5.52 14.95 -12.73
CA GLN A 146 5.08 15.14 -11.35
C GLN A 146 4.18 13.99 -10.95
N ILE A 147 4.48 13.33 -9.84
CA ILE A 147 3.61 12.30 -9.27
C ILE A 147 2.61 12.94 -8.31
N PRO A 148 1.29 12.78 -8.55
CA PRO A 148 0.29 13.27 -7.62
C PRO A 148 0.29 12.43 -6.34
N ILE A 149 0.38 13.12 -5.19
CA ILE A 149 0.27 12.50 -3.86
C ILE A 149 -0.93 13.09 -3.14
N PHE A 150 -1.91 12.23 -2.85
CA PHE A 150 -3.15 12.58 -2.17
C PHE A 150 -3.02 12.38 -0.67
N LEU A 151 -3.34 13.41 0.11
CA LEU A 151 -3.22 13.43 1.56
C LEU A 151 -4.11 14.51 2.17
N THR A 152 -4.41 14.39 3.45
CA THR A 152 -5.20 15.41 4.15
C THR A 152 -4.34 16.63 4.47
N GLN A 153 -4.97 17.77 4.77
CA GLN A 153 -4.21 18.97 5.17
C GLN A 153 -3.38 18.71 6.43
N PHE A 154 -3.92 17.95 7.39
CA PHE A 154 -3.20 17.57 8.60
C PHE A 154 -1.93 16.77 8.29
N THR A 155 -2.02 15.78 7.39
CA THR A 155 -0.85 15.02 6.93
C THR A 155 0.13 15.91 6.18
N MET A 156 -0.35 16.82 5.32
CA MET A 156 0.51 17.76 4.58
C MET A 156 1.30 18.67 5.51
N ASP A 157 0.68 19.25 6.53
CA ASP A 157 1.36 20.12 7.50
C ASP A 157 2.47 19.38 8.26
N SER A 158 2.28 18.08 8.48
CA SER A 158 3.27 17.22 9.10
C SER A 158 4.40 16.82 8.14
N VAL A 159 4.08 16.55 6.87
CA VAL A 159 5.06 16.30 5.80
C VAL A 159 5.92 17.53 5.57
N ALA A 160 5.34 18.73 5.45
CA ALA A 160 6.07 19.98 5.24
C ALA A 160 7.08 20.28 6.36
N ARG A 161 6.77 19.92 7.61
CA ARG A 161 7.71 20.07 8.75
C ARG A 161 8.86 19.07 8.71
N ARG A 162 8.63 17.85 8.20
CA ARG A 162 9.61 16.76 8.21
C ARG A 162 10.47 16.71 6.95
N PHE A 163 9.89 17.10 5.82
CA PHE A 163 10.48 17.07 4.50
C PHE A 163 10.29 18.42 3.78
N PRO A 164 10.79 19.54 4.36
CA PRO A 164 10.58 20.86 3.77
C PRO A 164 11.10 20.94 2.33
N TYR A 165 12.16 20.22 2.00
CA TYR A 165 12.73 20.15 0.64
C TYR A 165 11.83 19.46 -0.40
N LEU A 166 10.90 18.59 0.01
CA LEU A 166 9.91 17.99 -0.90
C LEU A 166 8.72 18.92 -1.19
N VAL A 167 8.58 20.00 -0.41
CA VAL A 167 7.49 20.98 -0.53
C VAL A 167 8.00 22.29 -1.12
N GLU A 168 9.07 22.83 -0.54
CA GLU A 168 9.79 23.98 -1.05
C GLU A 168 10.73 23.55 -2.17
N GLN A 169 10.19 23.36 -3.38
CA GLN A 169 11.03 23.24 -4.58
C GLN A 169 11.63 24.62 -4.91
N LYS A 170 12.56 25.08 -4.07
CA LYS A 170 13.45 26.17 -4.47
C LYS A 170 14.43 25.57 -5.48
N PRO A 171 14.55 26.12 -6.69
CA PRO A 171 15.71 25.82 -7.51
C PRO A 171 16.92 26.27 -6.71
N GLU A 172 17.75 25.34 -6.24
CA GLU A 172 19.13 25.71 -5.95
C GLU A 172 19.73 26.09 -7.31
N ASP A 173 20.22 27.33 -7.41
CA ASP A 173 20.92 27.81 -8.59
C ASP A 173 22.09 26.86 -8.90
N GLY A 174 21.90 25.92 -9.83
CA GLY A 174 22.98 25.14 -10.44
C GLY A 174 22.91 23.61 -10.37
N ASP A 175 21.90 22.98 -9.77
CA ASP A 175 21.78 21.50 -9.78
C ASP A 175 20.53 21.02 -10.54
N GLU A 176 20.54 21.18 -11.86
CA GLU A 176 19.50 20.64 -12.75
C GLU A 176 19.50 19.09 -12.79
N ASP A 177 20.54 18.46 -12.22
CA ASP A 177 20.73 17.01 -12.15
C ASP A 177 20.33 16.40 -10.79
N ALA A 178 19.87 17.20 -9.83
CA ALA A 178 19.36 16.70 -8.57
C ALA A 178 18.18 15.74 -8.83
N GLN A 179 18.37 14.48 -8.48
CA GLN A 179 17.39 13.39 -8.66
C GLN A 179 16.25 13.48 -7.63
N ALA A 180 15.77 14.70 -7.37
CA ALA A 180 14.72 14.99 -6.41
C ALA A 180 13.35 14.60 -6.97
N ALA A 181 12.48 14.09 -6.09
CA ALA A 181 11.13 13.73 -6.47
C ALA A 181 10.33 14.98 -6.88
N LYS A 182 9.66 14.91 -8.04
CA LYS A 182 8.71 15.95 -8.46
C LYS A 182 7.33 15.55 -8.00
N ILE A 183 6.83 16.22 -6.97
CA ILE A 183 5.57 15.86 -6.32
C ILE A 183 4.51 16.93 -6.59
N ASP A 184 3.31 16.48 -6.94
CA ASP A 184 2.11 17.31 -7.03
C ASP A 184 1.21 16.98 -5.83
N TRP A 185 1.29 17.80 -4.78
CA TRP A 185 0.53 17.59 -3.55
C TRP A 185 -0.96 17.88 -3.76
N LYS A 186 -1.83 16.90 -3.50
CA LYS A 186 -3.28 16.99 -3.64
C LYS A 186 -3.97 16.85 -2.29
N ILE A 187 -4.55 17.94 -1.79
CA ILE A 187 -5.31 17.92 -0.53
C ILE A 187 -6.67 17.24 -0.76
N ILE A 188 -6.94 16.21 0.04
CA ILE A 188 -8.24 15.53 0.11
C ILE A 188 -8.96 15.86 1.41
N GLU A 189 -10.30 15.82 1.37
CA GLU A 189 -11.13 16.03 2.55
C GLU A 189 -11.31 14.72 3.33
N GLU A 190 -11.31 14.81 4.66
CA GLU A 190 -11.58 13.68 5.56
C GLU A 190 -13.09 13.43 5.70
N ASP A 191 -13.80 13.21 4.59
CA ASP A 191 -15.24 12.97 4.59
C ASP A 191 -15.67 11.94 3.54
N VAL A 192 -16.60 11.06 3.92
CA VAL A 192 -17.19 10.02 3.06
C VAL A 192 -18.00 10.63 1.92
N ASP A 193 -18.48 11.87 2.07
CA ASP A 193 -19.26 12.57 1.06
C ASP A 193 -18.38 13.33 0.04
N LYS A 194 -17.05 13.22 0.17
CA LYS A 194 -16.05 13.95 -0.63
C LYS A 194 -15.10 13.00 -1.36
N PRO A 195 -15.60 12.22 -2.33
CA PRO A 195 -14.75 11.35 -3.13
C PRO A 195 -13.74 12.15 -3.96
N PHE A 196 -12.64 11.50 -4.28
CA PHE A 196 -11.61 12.03 -5.17
C PHE A 196 -11.19 10.97 -6.19
N VAL A 197 -10.54 11.41 -7.26
CA VAL A 197 -10.06 10.52 -8.32
C VAL A 197 -8.54 10.53 -8.35
N ALA A 198 -7.93 9.36 -8.15
CA ALA A 198 -6.50 9.14 -8.28
C ALA A 198 -6.26 8.25 -9.50
N SER A 199 -5.47 8.74 -10.46
CA SER A 199 -5.14 8.06 -11.71
C SER A 199 -6.34 7.40 -12.40
N GLY A 200 -7.53 8.03 -12.41
CA GLY A 200 -8.75 7.51 -13.06
C GLY A 200 -9.66 6.61 -12.20
N LEU A 201 -9.21 6.18 -11.02
CA LEU A 201 -10.00 5.42 -10.05
C LEU A 201 -10.57 6.35 -8.97
N GLU A 202 -11.87 6.22 -8.72
CA GLU A 202 -12.53 6.97 -7.64
C GLU A 202 -12.31 6.29 -6.29
N PHE A 203 -11.98 7.11 -5.29
CA PHE A 203 -11.81 6.73 -3.90
C PHE A 203 -12.75 7.56 -3.03
N VAL A 204 -13.42 6.88 -2.10
CA VAL A 204 -14.16 7.51 -1.02
C VAL A 204 -13.31 7.44 0.25
N PRO A 205 -12.90 8.58 0.83
CA PRO A 205 -12.23 8.61 2.12
C PRO A 205 -13.11 7.98 3.21
N LEU A 206 -12.53 7.15 4.06
CA LEU A 206 -13.19 6.51 5.19
C LEU A 206 -12.51 6.92 6.51
N PRO A 207 -12.91 8.04 7.14
CA PRO A 207 -12.34 8.47 8.41
C PRO A 207 -12.57 7.43 9.51
N VAL A 208 -11.50 6.99 10.16
CA VAL A 208 -11.55 6.04 11.29
C VAL A 208 -10.69 6.52 12.44
N MET A 209 -11.02 6.08 13.66
CA MET A 209 -10.17 6.36 14.81
C MET A 209 -8.94 5.47 14.77
N HIS A 210 -7.75 6.03 14.96
CA HIS A 210 -6.51 5.29 15.18
C HIS A 210 -5.91 5.73 16.53
N GLY A 211 -6.42 5.11 17.59
CA GLY A 211 -6.22 5.57 18.98
C GLY A 211 -7.24 6.64 19.38
N GLU A 212 -7.12 7.13 20.61
CA GLU A 212 -8.02 8.14 21.14
C GLU A 212 -7.67 9.53 20.60
N GLY A 213 -8.67 10.24 20.07
CA GLY A 213 -8.51 11.61 19.58
C GLY A 213 -7.75 11.79 18.26
N TYR A 214 -7.44 10.69 17.55
CA TYR A 214 -6.70 10.74 16.29
C TYR A 214 -7.46 10.02 15.17
N ILE A 215 -7.58 10.69 14.02
CA ILE A 215 -8.26 10.18 12.83
C ILE A 215 -7.22 9.90 11.75
N CYS A 216 -7.32 8.73 11.14
CA CYS A 216 -6.67 8.41 9.88
C CYS A 216 -7.72 8.03 8.83
N LEU A 217 -7.28 7.84 7.58
CA LEU A 217 -8.14 7.43 6.49
C LEU A 217 -7.95 5.95 6.14
N GLY A 218 -9.05 5.22 6.04
CA GLY A 218 -9.16 4.14 5.08
C GLY A 218 -9.76 4.63 3.76
N PHE A 219 -9.96 3.70 2.82
CA PHE A 219 -10.55 4.03 1.53
C PHE A 219 -11.52 2.96 1.03
N LEU A 220 -12.64 3.40 0.46
CA LEU A 220 -13.56 2.57 -0.31
C LEU A 220 -13.35 2.87 -1.80
N PHE A 221 -13.15 1.83 -2.60
CA PHE A 221 -12.90 1.98 -4.03
C PHE A 221 -13.34 0.74 -4.83
N GLY A 222 -13.28 0.87 -6.15
CA GLY A 222 -13.55 -0.22 -7.09
C GLY A 222 -14.94 -0.17 -7.71
N ARG A 223 -14.98 -0.34 -9.05
CA ARG A 223 -16.21 -0.23 -9.86
C ARG A 223 -16.97 -1.55 -10.01
N ARG A 224 -16.23 -2.64 -10.27
CA ARG A 224 -16.79 -3.99 -10.47
C ARG A 224 -16.83 -4.81 -9.18
N ALA A 225 -15.77 -4.69 -8.39
CA ALA A 225 -15.66 -5.26 -7.06
C ALA A 225 -15.38 -4.12 -6.09
N ARG A 226 -16.21 -4.00 -5.06
CA ARG A 226 -16.11 -2.95 -4.06
C ARG A 226 -15.22 -3.39 -2.91
N VAL A 227 -14.17 -2.63 -2.69
CA VAL A 227 -13.11 -2.92 -1.72
C VAL A 227 -13.07 -1.82 -0.67
N ALA A 228 -13.10 -2.19 0.60
CA ALA A 228 -12.77 -1.30 1.71
C ALA A 228 -11.40 -1.67 2.27
N TYR A 229 -10.48 -0.71 2.35
CA TYR A 229 -9.13 -0.87 2.88
C TYR A 229 -8.92 0.02 4.11
N LEU A 230 -8.68 -0.59 5.26
CA LEU A 230 -8.58 0.07 6.56
C LEU A 230 -7.34 -0.48 7.29
N SER A 231 -6.18 0.14 7.06
CA SER A 231 -4.86 -0.33 7.52
C SER A 231 -4.53 0.02 8.97
N ASP A 232 -5.16 1.05 9.52
CA ASP A 232 -4.90 1.56 10.85
C ASP A 232 -6.25 1.93 11.45
N VAL A 233 -6.82 1.05 12.27
CA VAL A 233 -8.17 1.29 12.81
C VAL A 233 -8.29 0.73 14.19
N SER A 234 -8.71 1.57 15.12
CA SER A 234 -9.13 1.20 16.48
C SER A 234 -10.65 1.16 16.61
N ARG A 235 -11.35 2.08 15.95
CA ARG A 235 -12.82 2.20 16.00
C ARG A 235 -13.37 2.86 14.74
N PHE A 236 -14.49 2.34 14.27
CA PHE A 236 -15.26 2.95 13.20
C PHE A 236 -16.02 4.20 13.67
N LEU A 237 -15.99 5.25 12.85
CA LEU A 237 -16.90 6.37 13.01
C LEU A 237 -18.27 6.02 12.39
N PRO A 238 -19.40 6.55 12.92
CA PRO A 238 -20.74 6.17 12.44
C PRO A 238 -20.94 6.38 10.93
N LYS A 239 -20.40 7.47 10.37
CA LYS A 239 -20.45 7.72 8.91
C LYS A 239 -19.71 6.65 8.13
N THR A 240 -18.52 6.26 8.58
CA THR A 240 -17.70 5.23 7.93
C THR A 240 -18.33 3.85 8.06
N GLU A 241 -18.82 3.49 9.24
CA GLU A 241 -19.56 2.23 9.46
C GLU A 241 -20.77 2.14 8.54
N HIS A 242 -21.54 3.23 8.42
CA HIS A 242 -22.65 3.29 7.50
C HIS A 242 -22.18 3.14 6.05
N ALA A 243 -21.16 3.87 5.62
CA ALA A 243 -20.64 3.85 4.25
C ALA A 243 -20.24 2.42 3.80
N ILE A 244 -19.59 1.64 4.67
CA ILE A 244 -19.16 0.27 4.35
C ILE A 244 -20.25 -0.80 4.59
N SER A 245 -21.42 -0.41 5.10
CA SER A 245 -22.54 -1.31 5.33
C SER A 245 -23.35 -1.59 4.06
N LYS A 246 -24.15 -2.68 4.09
CA LYS A 246 -25.15 -2.98 3.05
C LYS A 246 -26.15 -1.84 2.82
N SER A 247 -26.45 -1.05 3.85
CA SER A 247 -27.40 0.06 3.75
C SER A 247 -26.78 1.38 3.27
N GLY A 248 -25.46 1.52 3.30
CA GLY A 248 -24.76 2.71 2.81
C GLY A 248 -24.37 2.56 1.36
N ALA A 249 -23.11 2.22 1.08
CA ALA A 249 -22.67 2.01 -0.29
C ALA A 249 -23.25 0.71 -0.91
N GLY A 250 -23.62 -0.27 -0.08
CA GLY A 250 -24.08 -1.59 -0.51
C GLY A 250 -23.11 -2.70 -0.09
N GLN A 251 -23.32 -3.93 -0.58
CA GLN A 251 -22.44 -5.05 -0.26
C GLN A 251 -20.98 -4.75 -0.68
N LEU A 252 -20.03 -5.04 0.21
CA LEU A 252 -18.61 -5.10 -0.12
C LEU A 252 -18.26 -6.47 -0.69
N ASP A 253 -17.38 -6.50 -1.68
CA ASP A 253 -16.79 -7.74 -2.19
C ASP A 253 -15.54 -8.13 -1.39
N LEU A 254 -14.81 -7.13 -0.87
CA LEU A 254 -13.62 -7.34 -0.07
C LEU A 254 -13.51 -6.28 1.04
N LEU A 255 -13.30 -6.73 2.27
CA LEU A 255 -12.95 -5.90 3.42
C LEU A 255 -11.55 -6.29 3.88
N ILE A 256 -10.61 -5.36 3.76
CA ILE A 256 -9.25 -5.46 4.28
C ILE A 256 -9.19 -4.60 5.53
N LEU A 257 -8.87 -5.22 6.66
CA LEU A 257 -8.85 -4.57 7.94
C LEU A 257 -7.67 -5.06 8.78
N GLU A 258 -7.02 -4.11 9.45
CA GLU A 258 -5.95 -4.36 10.40
C GLU A 258 -6.41 -5.09 11.66
N ALA A 259 -5.62 -6.07 12.10
CA ALA A 259 -5.82 -6.78 13.36
C ALA A 259 -4.48 -7.02 14.07
N ASN A 260 -3.92 -5.99 14.71
CA ASN A 260 -2.60 -6.07 15.34
C ASN A 260 -2.56 -6.88 16.65
N ALA A 261 -3.71 -7.12 17.29
CA ALA A 261 -3.78 -7.90 18.52
C ALA A 261 -4.96 -8.88 18.50
N LEU A 262 -4.68 -10.16 18.80
CA LEU A 262 -5.68 -11.17 19.08
C LEU A 262 -5.90 -11.21 20.61
N HIS A 263 -7.12 -10.88 21.07
CA HIS A 263 -7.53 -10.96 22.48
C HIS A 263 -6.82 -10.01 23.49
N GLY A 264 -6.99 -8.69 23.31
CA GLY A 264 -6.73 -7.71 24.37
C GLY A 264 -7.99 -7.34 25.15
N VAL A 265 -7.89 -7.13 26.46
CA VAL A 265 -8.75 -6.12 27.12
C VAL A 265 -8.27 -4.81 26.51
N GLY A 266 -9.04 -4.23 25.59
CA GLY A 266 -8.70 -2.92 25.05
C GLY A 266 -8.55 -1.96 26.23
N ASP A 267 -7.33 -1.54 26.52
CA ASP A 267 -7.18 -0.33 27.32
C ASP A 267 -7.71 0.83 26.48
N ALA A 268 -8.07 1.94 27.13
CA ALA A 268 -8.59 3.12 26.45
C ALA A 268 -7.54 3.80 25.52
N PHE A 269 -6.37 3.19 25.32
CA PHE A 269 -5.24 3.73 24.56
C PHE A 269 -4.86 2.84 23.35
N SER A 270 -5.60 1.76 23.09
CA SER A 270 -5.30 0.88 21.96
C SER A 270 -5.51 1.62 20.63
N THR A 271 -4.45 1.66 19.82
CA THR A 271 -4.47 2.25 18.47
C THR A 271 -5.03 1.30 17.41
N HIS A 272 -5.40 0.07 17.79
CA HIS A 272 -5.75 -1.01 16.86
C HIS A 272 -7.03 -1.74 17.26
N LEU A 273 -7.73 -2.27 16.26
CA LEU A 273 -8.99 -2.97 16.44
C LEU A 273 -8.68 -4.31 17.10
N THR A 274 -9.34 -4.55 18.23
CA THR A 274 -9.35 -5.87 18.84
C THR A 274 -10.61 -6.59 18.39
N LEU A 275 -10.45 -7.66 17.59
CA LEU A 275 -11.55 -8.56 17.28
C LEU A 275 -11.89 -9.38 18.53
N ILE A 276 -12.92 -8.95 19.27
CA ILE A 276 -13.50 -9.77 20.34
C ILE A 276 -14.34 -10.86 19.66
N SER A 277 -14.08 -12.12 19.99
CA SER A 277 -14.89 -13.26 19.56
C SER A 277 -16.29 -13.18 20.20
N ARG A 278 -17.17 -12.34 19.66
CA ARG A 278 -18.61 -12.31 19.96
C ARG A 278 -19.50 -12.35 18.72
N CYS A 279 -18.96 -12.78 17.58
CA CYS A 279 -19.77 -13.17 16.43
C CYS A 279 -20.16 -14.64 16.58
N TYR A 280 -21.18 -14.93 17.41
CA TYR A 280 -22.11 -16.06 17.35
C TYR A 280 -22.99 -16.01 18.61
N GLN A 281 -23.96 -15.11 18.64
CA GLN A 281 -25.25 -15.45 19.23
C GLN A 281 -26.15 -15.72 18.04
N GLU A 282 -26.33 -17.00 17.73
CA GLU A 282 -27.49 -17.44 16.97
C GLU A 282 -28.72 -17.00 17.78
N ASP A 283 -29.48 -16.04 17.25
CA ASP A 283 -30.87 -15.85 17.64
C ASP A 283 -31.59 -17.16 17.31
N SER A 284 -31.66 -18.03 18.32
CA SER A 284 -32.43 -19.25 18.31
C SER A 284 -33.78 -18.93 18.96
N SER A 285 -34.81 -18.93 18.09
CA SER A 285 -36.26 -18.97 18.35
C SER A 285 -36.91 -17.81 19.10
#